data_AF-A2DJL2-F1
#
_entry.id   AF-A2DJL2-F1
#
_cell.length_a   1.000
_cell.length_b   1.000
_cell.length_c   1.000
_cell.angle_alpha   90.00
_cell.angle_beta   90.00
_cell.angle_gamma   90.00
#
_symmetry.space_group_name_H-M   'P 1'
#
loop_
_entity.id
_entity.type
_entity.pdbx_description
1 polymer ?
#
loop_
_entity_poly.entity_id
_entity_poly.type
_entity_poly.pdbx_seq_one_letter_code
_entity_poly.pdbx_strand_id
1 'polypeptide(L)'
;MNRFKKTRCEEIINKLISFPICYPFLQLIDPERDGAPDYYQFVSKPMALVEVKRKLSEDKYKTVQEFKDDVELIWANARAYNGEGTLFTDMALEAKYWFDKKMKHFPDTLEQEWTEKVLSVSKRLFKLTAHPPPEVDPTGELKITTQSDDELNDPLPPPPPPQIPQEPPAETDKDKKPEENIPQTAEKVEQQPQTTIPAAQAEIKAE
;
A
#
# COMPACT_ATOMS: atom_id res chain seq x y z
N MET A 1 1.05 -11.81 7.25
CA MET A 1 0.23 -10.60 7.00
C MET A 1 -0.44 -10.73 5.63
N ASN A 2 -1.64 -10.20 5.42
CA ASN A 2 -2.30 -10.30 4.10
C ASN A 2 -1.59 -9.43 3.05
N ARG A 3 -1.82 -9.71 1.75
CA ARG A 3 -1.16 -9.02 0.63
C ARG A 3 -1.39 -7.50 0.66
N PHE A 4 -2.62 -7.08 0.91
CA PHE A 4 -2.98 -5.66 0.95
C PHE A 4 -2.16 -4.89 2.00
N LYS A 5 -2.14 -5.39 3.23
CA LYS A 5 -1.37 -4.81 4.34
C LYS A 5 0.13 -4.82 4.04
N LYS A 6 0.64 -5.92 3.44
CA LYS A 6 2.05 -6.01 3.00
C LYS A 6 2.41 -4.90 2.02
N THR A 7 1.60 -4.69 0.98
CA THR A 7 1.84 -3.61 -0.01
C THR A 7 1.86 -2.23 0.63
N ARG A 8 0.97 -1.96 1.59
CA ARG A 8 0.97 -0.67 2.32
C ARG A 8 2.21 -0.50 3.21
N CYS A 9 2.65 -1.55 3.89
CA CYS A 9 3.91 -1.52 4.62
C CYS A 9 5.12 -1.30 3.69
N GLU A 10 5.11 -1.89 2.49
CA GLU A 10 6.16 -1.70 1.47
C GLU A 10 6.23 -0.25 0.99
N GLU A 11 5.09 0.39 0.74
CA GLU A 11 5.02 1.82 0.40
C GLU A 11 5.60 2.70 1.52
N ILE A 12 5.23 2.41 2.78
CA ILE A 12 5.69 3.17 3.95
C ILE A 12 7.21 3.04 4.11
N ILE A 13 7.75 1.83 4.07
CA ILE A 13 9.20 1.62 4.27
C ILE A 13 10.03 2.20 3.13
N ASN A 14 9.56 2.07 1.88
CA ASN A 14 10.22 2.70 0.73
C ASN A 14 10.20 4.22 0.86
N LYS A 15 9.12 4.79 1.39
CA LYS A 15 9.03 6.23 1.61
C LYS A 15 9.97 6.70 2.70
N LEU A 16 10.08 5.98 3.82
CA LEU A 16 11.08 6.25 4.86
C LEU A 16 12.51 6.22 4.30
N ILE A 17 12.85 5.18 3.54
CA ILE A 17 14.18 5.03 2.91
C ILE A 17 14.50 6.20 1.97
N SER A 18 13.49 6.77 1.31
CA SER A 18 13.68 7.91 0.40
C SER A 18 13.97 9.24 1.11
N PHE A 19 13.74 9.34 2.41
CA PHE A 19 13.94 10.60 3.12
C PHE A 19 15.43 10.81 3.46
N PRO A 20 16.02 11.96 3.10
CA PRO A 20 17.41 12.26 3.47
C PRO A 20 17.67 12.19 4.97
N ILE A 21 16.70 12.60 5.79
CA ILE A 21 16.79 12.53 7.26
C ILE A 21 16.92 11.09 7.79
N CYS A 22 16.56 10.09 6.98
CA CYS A 22 16.66 8.68 7.35
C CYS A 22 18.01 8.05 7.01
N TYR A 23 18.93 8.78 6.37
CA TYR A 23 20.21 8.23 5.91
C TYR A 23 21.01 7.48 7.00
N PRO A 24 21.15 7.99 8.25
CA PRO A 24 21.87 7.28 9.30
C PRO A 24 21.23 5.96 9.74
N PHE A 25 19.97 5.73 9.38
CA PHE A 25 19.18 4.57 9.83
C PHE A 25 18.94 3.54 8.72
N LEU A 26 19.59 3.70 7.56
CA LEU A 26 19.40 2.81 6.42
C LEU A 26 20.04 1.44 6.64
N GLN A 27 21.26 1.41 7.18
CA GLN A 27 22.07 0.22 7.37
C GLN A 27 22.28 -0.09 8.85
N LEU A 28 22.61 -1.34 9.15
CA LEU A 28 23.06 -1.72 10.50
C LEU A 28 24.38 -1.00 10.83
N ILE A 29 24.50 -0.60 12.09
CA ILE A 29 25.73 0.00 12.62
C ILE A 29 26.80 -1.07 12.71
N ASP A 30 27.92 -0.76 12.07
CA ASP A 30 29.17 -1.50 12.17
C ASP A 30 30.10 -0.72 13.12
N PRO A 31 30.47 -1.29 14.29
CA PRO A 31 31.23 -0.57 15.31
C PRO A 31 32.56 0.01 14.84
N GLU A 32 33.24 -0.65 13.91
CA GLU A 32 34.55 -0.21 13.42
C GLU A 32 34.39 0.81 12.30
N ARG A 33 33.56 0.49 11.30
CA ARG A 33 33.29 1.37 10.14
C ARG A 33 32.68 2.70 10.57
N ASP A 34 31.76 2.67 11.53
CA ASP A 34 30.97 3.83 11.92
C ASP A 34 31.52 4.53 13.18
N GLY A 35 32.67 4.06 13.71
CA GLY A 35 33.31 4.67 14.87
C GLY A 35 32.49 4.55 16.16
N ALA A 36 31.79 3.43 16.33
CA ALA A 36 30.85 3.16 17.41
C ALA A 36 31.22 1.87 18.19
N PRO A 37 32.43 1.78 18.79
CA PRO A 37 32.98 0.54 19.35
C PRO A 37 32.17 -0.05 20.51
N ASP A 38 31.39 0.77 21.21
CA ASP A 38 30.54 0.41 22.34
C ASP A 38 29.05 0.27 21.97
N TYR A 39 28.68 0.37 20.69
CA TYR A 39 27.29 0.35 20.24
C TYR A 39 26.46 -0.80 20.82
N TYR A 40 27.00 -2.02 20.77
CA TYR A 40 26.32 -3.23 21.24
C TYR A 40 26.25 -3.35 22.77
N GLN A 41 26.92 -2.47 23.52
CA GLN A 41 26.74 -2.36 24.98
C GLN A 41 25.41 -1.67 25.32
N PHE A 42 24.94 -0.78 24.45
CA PHE A 42 23.69 -0.03 24.62
C PHE A 42 22.53 -0.61 23.81
N VAL A 43 22.83 -1.20 22.64
CA VAL A 43 21.82 -1.71 21.70
C VAL A 43 21.85 -3.23 21.64
N SER A 44 20.85 -3.87 22.25
CA SER A 44 20.75 -5.34 22.30
C SER A 44 20.21 -5.96 21.01
N LYS A 45 19.28 -5.28 20.33
CA LYS A 45 18.67 -5.77 19.08
C LYS A 45 18.82 -4.70 17.99
N PRO A 46 19.86 -4.78 17.17
CA PRO A 46 20.04 -3.87 16.04
C PRO A 46 18.89 -3.98 15.05
N MET A 47 18.53 -2.86 14.44
CA MET A 47 17.55 -2.79 13.37
C MET A 47 17.86 -1.61 12.47
N ALA A 48 17.52 -1.72 11.19
CA ALA A 48 17.71 -0.67 10.20
C ALA A 48 16.62 -0.75 9.11
N LEU A 49 16.40 0.34 8.37
CA LEU A 49 15.31 0.43 7.40
C LEU A 49 15.44 -0.59 6.26
N VAL A 50 16.67 -0.84 5.78
CA VAL A 50 16.92 -1.86 4.75
C VAL A 50 16.62 -3.27 5.29
N GLU A 51 16.94 -3.52 6.56
CA GLU A 51 16.65 -4.81 7.21
C GLU A 51 15.15 -5.02 7.39
N VAL A 52 14.40 -3.98 7.79
CA VAL A 52 12.93 -4.03 7.86
C VAL A 52 12.35 -4.33 6.48
N LYS A 53 12.82 -3.64 5.44
CA LYS A 53 12.39 -3.87 4.05
C LYS A 53 12.68 -5.30 3.61
N ARG A 54 13.88 -5.83 3.90
CA ARG A 54 14.27 -7.21 3.60
C ARG A 54 13.33 -8.21 4.29
N LYS A 55 13.14 -8.08 5.60
CA LYS A 55 12.23 -8.94 6.39
C LYS A 55 10.79 -8.90 5.87
N LEU A 56 10.33 -7.73 5.44
CA LEU A 56 9.01 -7.57 4.83
C LEU A 56 8.91 -8.33 3.51
N SER A 57 9.93 -8.20 2.64
CA SER A 57 9.96 -8.90 1.35
C SER A 57 9.99 -10.42 1.50
N GLU A 58 10.68 -10.93 2.52
CA GLU A 58 10.81 -12.36 2.86
C GLU A 58 9.66 -12.92 3.71
N ASP A 59 8.54 -12.18 3.82
CA ASP A 59 7.35 -12.59 4.57
C ASP A 59 7.61 -12.95 6.05
N LYS A 60 8.61 -12.31 6.67
CA LYS A 60 8.96 -12.53 8.09
C LYS A 60 7.98 -11.90 9.07
N TYR A 61 7.11 -11.01 8.61
CA TYR A 61 6.08 -10.37 9.43
C TYR A 61 4.72 -11.03 9.28
N LYS A 62 4.23 -11.62 10.37
CA LYS A 62 2.88 -12.19 10.45
C LYS A 62 1.83 -11.10 10.58
N THR A 63 2.14 -10.01 11.26
CA THR A 63 1.21 -8.89 11.50
C THR A 63 1.83 -7.53 11.13
N VAL A 64 0.98 -6.51 10.94
CA VAL A 64 1.43 -5.12 10.79
C VAL A 64 2.12 -4.63 12.06
N GLN A 65 1.70 -5.14 13.23
CA GLN A 65 2.30 -4.77 14.51
C GLN A 65 3.77 -5.20 14.59
N GLU A 66 4.12 -6.41 14.16
CA GLU A 66 5.52 -6.85 14.13
C GLU A 66 6.40 -5.98 13.22
N PHE A 67 5.86 -5.55 12.07
CA PHE A 67 6.54 -4.57 11.19
C PHE A 67 6.72 -3.23 11.90
N LYS A 68 5.67 -2.74 12.57
CA LYS A 68 5.71 -1.49 13.33
C LYS A 68 6.76 -1.54 14.44
N ASP A 69 6.79 -2.63 15.21
CA ASP A 69 7.70 -2.80 16.33
C ASP A 69 9.17 -2.72 15.90
N ASP A 70 9.53 -3.30 14.75
CA ASP A 70 10.89 -3.20 14.24
C ASP A 70 11.22 -1.81 13.69
N VAL A 71 10.26 -1.08 13.09
CA VAL A 71 10.50 0.33 12.71
C VAL A 71 10.68 1.20 13.95
N GLU A 72 9.86 1.00 14.99
CA GLU A 72 9.99 1.71 16.26
C GLU A 72 11.32 1.42 16.97
N LEU A 73 11.81 0.18 16.87
CA LEU A 73 13.07 -0.23 17.45
C LEU A 73 14.26 0.55 16.86
N ILE A 74 14.20 0.94 15.58
CA ILE A 74 15.24 1.79 14.95
C ILE A 74 15.36 3.11 15.71
N TRP A 75 14.23 3.76 15.98
CA TRP A 75 14.18 5.05 16.67
C TRP A 75 14.57 4.91 18.14
N ALA A 76 14.12 3.84 18.80
CA ALA A 76 14.47 3.53 20.17
C ALA A 76 15.98 3.29 20.33
N ASN A 77 16.60 2.53 19.43
CA ASN A 77 18.04 2.28 19.42
C ASN A 77 18.83 3.56 19.19
N ALA A 78 18.41 4.41 18.24
CA ALA A 78 19.03 5.70 17.99
C ALA A 78 19.04 6.56 19.26
N ARG A 79 17.90 6.65 19.95
CA ARG A 79 17.80 7.40 21.21
C ARG A 79 18.63 6.78 22.34
N ALA A 80 18.63 5.45 22.46
CA ALA A 80 19.34 4.74 23.52
C ALA A 80 20.86 4.89 23.40
N TYR A 81 21.40 4.84 22.18
CA TYR A 81 22.84 4.98 21.96
C TYR A 81 23.30 6.45 21.94
N ASN A 82 22.58 7.33 21.24
CA ASN A 82 23.03 8.71 21.05
C ASN A 82 22.63 9.64 22.22
N GLY A 83 21.60 9.30 22.99
CA GLY A 83 21.07 10.16 24.05
C GLY A 83 20.13 11.26 23.54
N GLU A 84 19.39 11.85 24.48
CA GLU A 84 18.39 12.90 24.22
C GLU A 84 19.05 14.20 23.70
N GLY A 85 18.36 14.91 22.81
CA GLY A 85 18.81 16.21 22.28
C GLY A 85 20.03 16.18 21.36
N THR A 86 20.44 14.99 20.92
CA THR A 86 21.46 14.85 19.88
C THR A 86 20.83 14.89 18.48
N LEU A 87 21.62 15.31 17.49
CA LEU A 87 21.16 15.41 16.10
C LEU A 87 20.56 14.09 15.60
N PHE A 88 21.19 12.93 15.88
CA PHE A 88 20.68 11.63 15.45
C PHE A 88 19.36 11.26 16.14
N THR A 89 19.19 11.62 17.41
CA THR A 89 17.92 11.43 18.11
C THR A 89 16.83 12.32 17.52
N ASP A 90 17.11 13.59 17.25
CA ASP A 90 16.13 14.51 16.65
C ASP A 90 15.71 14.06 15.25
N MET A 91 16.68 13.58 14.44
CA MET A 91 16.41 12.98 13.13
C MET A 91 15.51 11.75 13.24
N ALA A 92 15.76 10.88 14.22
CA ALA A 92 14.93 9.70 14.47
C ALA A 92 13.50 10.08 14.92
N LEU A 93 13.36 11.11 15.77
CA LEU A 93 12.06 11.59 16.24
C LEU A 93 11.21 12.20 15.11
N GLU A 94 11.83 12.96 14.20
CA GLU A 94 11.12 13.51 13.03
C GLU A 94 10.66 12.39 12.08
N ALA A 95 11.52 11.40 11.80
CA ALA A 95 11.14 10.23 11.02
C ALA A 95 10.02 9.43 11.70
N LYS A 96 10.11 9.23 13.02
CA LYS A 96 9.08 8.59 13.84
C LYS A 96 7.75 9.35 13.77
N TYR A 97 7.76 10.67 13.88
CA TYR A 97 6.54 11.48 13.81
C TYR A 97 5.79 11.29 12.50
N TRP A 98 6.52 11.29 11.38
CA TRP A 98 5.92 10.97 10.08
C TRP A 98 5.36 9.55 10.04
N PHE A 99 6.11 8.57 10.55
CA PHE A 99 5.70 7.17 10.57
C PHE A 99 4.45 6.95 11.42
N ASP A 100 4.39 7.50 12.63
CA ASP A 100 3.24 7.43 13.53
C ASP A 100 1.98 7.99 12.88
N LYS A 101 2.09 9.11 12.17
CA LYS A 101 0.96 9.67 11.41
C LYS A 101 0.48 8.71 10.33
N LYS A 102 1.40 8.04 9.63
CA LYS A 102 1.03 7.04 8.61
C LYS A 102 0.40 5.80 9.22
N MET A 103 0.91 5.33 10.36
CA MET A 103 0.35 4.16 11.05
C MET A 103 -1.00 4.45 11.70
N LYS A 104 -1.25 5.68 12.17
CA LYS A 104 -2.55 6.10 12.72
C LYS A 104 -3.67 6.04 11.68
N HIS A 105 -3.34 6.30 10.42
CA HIS A 105 -4.27 6.24 9.29
C HIS A 105 -3.98 5.04 8.38
N PHE A 106 -3.51 3.94 8.97
CA PHE A 106 -3.25 2.72 8.22
C PHE A 106 -4.58 2.02 7.90
N PRO A 107 -4.90 1.78 6.62
CA PRO A 107 -6.15 1.12 6.27
C PRO A 107 -6.07 -0.38 6.55
N ASP A 108 -7.11 -0.95 7.16
CA ASP A 108 -7.19 -2.40 7.37
C ASP A 108 -7.65 -3.14 6.11
N THR A 109 -8.44 -2.47 5.27
CA THR A 109 -9.03 -3.00 4.04
C THR A 109 -8.98 -1.99 2.90
N LEU A 110 -9.13 -2.48 1.66
CA LEU A 110 -9.23 -1.64 0.47
C LEU A 110 -10.45 -0.71 0.53
N GLU A 111 -11.56 -1.19 1.07
CA GLU A 111 -12.79 -0.42 1.23
C GLU A 111 -12.61 0.76 2.18
N GLN A 112 -11.93 0.54 3.32
CA GLN A 112 -11.60 1.62 4.24
C GLN A 112 -10.71 2.67 3.57
N GLU A 113 -9.66 2.24 2.86
CA GLU A 113 -8.78 3.16 2.13
C GLU A 113 -9.53 3.98 1.08
N TRP A 114 -10.42 3.32 0.32
CA TRP A 114 -11.24 3.99 -0.68
C TRP A 114 -12.19 5.00 -0.04
N THR A 115 -12.86 4.61 1.04
CA THR A 115 -13.81 5.46 1.77
C THR A 115 -13.12 6.71 2.33
N GLU A 116 -11.94 6.57 2.93
CA GLU A 116 -11.14 7.69 3.41
C GLU A 116 -10.74 8.64 2.27
N LYS A 117 -10.36 8.10 1.10
CA LYS A 117 -10.04 8.92 -0.09
C LYS A 117 -11.27 9.68 -0.58
N VAL A 118 -12.41 9.01 -0.73
CA VAL A 118 -13.67 9.64 -1.17
C VAL A 118 -14.05 10.76 -0.19
N LEU A 119 -14.07 10.50 1.10
CA LEU A 119 -14.36 11.50 2.13
C LEU A 119 -13.39 12.68 2.07
N SER A 120 -12.10 12.44 1.82
CA SER A 120 -11.11 13.52 1.70
C SER A 120 -11.37 14.42 0.49
N VAL A 121 -11.73 13.83 -0.65
CA VAL A 121 -12.07 14.56 -1.88
C VAL A 121 -13.37 15.34 -1.67
N SER A 122 -14.40 14.70 -1.09
CA SER A 122 -15.67 15.35 -0.78
C SER A 122 -15.50 16.54 0.17
N LYS A 123 -14.67 16.41 1.23
CA LYS A 123 -14.35 17.52 2.14
C LYS A 123 -13.66 18.68 1.41
N ARG A 124 -12.72 18.37 0.51
CA ARG A 124 -12.03 19.40 -0.27
C ARG A 124 -12.98 20.08 -1.25
N LEU A 125 -13.84 19.32 -1.92
CA LEU A 125 -14.85 19.85 -2.82
C LEU A 125 -15.81 20.76 -2.06
N PHE A 126 -16.35 20.30 -0.93
CA PHE A 126 -17.23 21.09 -0.07
C PHE A 126 -16.59 22.41 0.36
N LYS A 127 -15.32 22.39 0.78
CA LYS A 127 -14.60 23.62 1.15
C LYS A 127 -14.49 24.61 -0.01
N LEU A 128 -14.30 24.12 -1.25
CA LEU A 128 -14.22 24.96 -2.44
C LEU A 128 -15.60 25.49 -2.86
N THR A 129 -16.65 24.67 -2.76
CA THR A 129 -18.01 25.08 -3.12
C THR A 129 -18.67 25.99 -2.08
N ALA A 130 -18.29 25.86 -0.79
CA ALA A 130 -18.77 26.73 0.27
C ALA A 130 -18.16 28.14 0.23
N HIS A 131 -17.03 28.30 -0.47
CA HIS A 131 -16.34 29.58 -0.65
C HIS A 131 -15.95 29.76 -2.13
N PRO A 132 -16.92 29.95 -3.03
CA PRO A 132 -16.65 30.13 -4.44
C PRO A 132 -15.79 31.40 -4.67
N PRO A 133 -14.80 31.37 -5.59
CA PRO A 133 -14.03 32.55 -5.96
C PRO A 133 -14.94 33.70 -6.45
N PRO A 134 -14.56 34.98 -6.25
CA PRO A 134 -15.36 36.13 -6.67
C PRO A 134 -15.65 36.16 -8.18
N GLU A 135 -14.80 35.53 -9.00
CA GLU A 135 -14.99 35.39 -10.44
C GLU A 135 -16.19 34.50 -10.79
N VAL A 136 -16.61 33.62 -9.87
CA VAL A 136 -17.71 32.65 -10.04
C VAL A 136 -18.96 33.08 -9.27
N ASP A 137 -18.80 33.74 -8.12
CA ASP A 137 -19.90 34.32 -7.34
C ASP A 137 -19.60 35.77 -6.94
N PRO A 138 -19.76 36.74 -7.86
CA PRO A 138 -19.50 38.14 -7.57
C PRO A 138 -20.51 38.77 -6.60
N THR A 139 -21.67 38.13 -6.37
CA THR A 139 -22.74 38.64 -5.49
C THR A 139 -22.75 37.97 -4.11
N GLY A 140 -22.10 36.83 -3.93
CA GLY A 140 -22.12 36.06 -2.68
C GLY A 140 -23.49 35.41 -2.41
N GLU A 141 -24.34 35.32 -3.44
CA GLU A 141 -25.72 34.83 -3.33
C GLU A 141 -25.82 33.32 -3.54
N LEU A 142 -24.74 32.64 -3.97
CA LEU A 142 -24.65 31.18 -4.02
C LEU A 142 -24.42 30.63 -2.60
N LYS A 143 -25.36 30.91 -1.69
CA LYS A 143 -25.44 30.20 -0.41
C LYS A 143 -26.02 28.82 -0.70
N ILE A 144 -25.13 27.82 -0.81
CA ILE A 144 -25.55 26.42 -0.71
C ILE A 144 -25.99 26.22 0.74
N THR A 145 -27.30 26.34 0.99
CA THR A 145 -27.90 26.05 2.29
C THR A 145 -27.55 24.62 2.66
N THR A 146 -26.69 24.44 3.65
CA THR A 146 -26.61 23.18 4.39
C THR A 146 -27.97 22.96 5.02
N GLN A 147 -28.75 22.01 4.51
CA GLN A 147 -29.62 21.25 5.40
C GLN A 147 -28.70 20.71 6.50
N SER A 148 -28.95 21.16 7.72
CA SER A 148 -28.30 20.71 8.93
C SER A 148 -28.20 19.18 8.96
N ASP A 149 -27.11 18.66 9.54
CA ASP A 149 -26.82 17.23 9.71
C ASP A 149 -27.92 16.42 10.44
N ASP A 150 -29.03 17.03 10.87
CA ASP A 150 -30.20 16.38 11.47
C ASP A 150 -31.04 15.55 10.47
N GLU A 151 -30.93 15.76 9.14
CA GLU A 151 -31.68 14.99 8.12
C GLU A 151 -30.93 13.74 7.57
N LEU A 152 -29.75 13.40 8.09
CA LEU A 152 -29.01 12.17 7.69
C LEU A 152 -29.33 10.95 8.57
N ASN A 153 -30.17 11.10 9.60
CA ASN A 153 -30.64 10.03 10.47
C ASN A 153 -32.01 9.46 10.08
N ASP A 154 -32.65 10.01 9.05
CA ASP A 154 -33.85 9.37 8.52
C ASP A 154 -33.47 8.03 7.88
N PRO A 155 -34.13 6.92 8.25
CA PRO A 155 -33.84 5.63 7.67
C PRO A 155 -34.05 5.73 6.15
N LEU A 156 -33.00 5.42 5.39
CA LEU A 156 -33.06 5.27 3.95
C LEU A 156 -34.32 4.48 3.59
N PRO A 157 -35.17 4.99 2.67
CA PRO A 157 -36.34 4.25 2.23
C PRO A 157 -35.87 2.86 1.77
N PRO A 158 -36.59 1.78 2.13
CA PRO A 158 -36.18 0.43 1.76
C PRO A 158 -36.00 0.37 0.25
N PRO A 159 -34.94 -0.32 -0.25
CA PRO A 159 -34.72 -0.44 -1.67
C PRO A 159 -35.98 -1.04 -2.31
N PRO A 160 -36.37 -0.56 -3.51
CA PRO A 160 -37.49 -1.15 -4.23
C PRO A 160 -37.24 -2.65 -4.40
N PRO A 161 -38.28 -3.50 -4.29
CA PRO A 161 -38.14 -4.93 -4.47
C PRO A 161 -37.41 -5.21 -5.79
N PRO A 162 -36.45 -6.14 -5.83
CA PRO A 162 -35.78 -6.50 -7.08
C PRO A 162 -36.86 -6.89 -8.10
N GLN A 163 -36.95 -6.11 -9.18
CA GLN A 163 -37.78 -6.48 -10.31
C GLN A 163 -37.15 -7.72 -10.93
N ILE A 164 -37.79 -8.87 -10.72
CA ILE A 164 -37.48 -10.09 -11.45
C ILE A 164 -37.60 -9.74 -12.93
N PRO A 165 -36.54 -9.88 -13.75
CA PRO A 165 -36.66 -9.71 -15.18
C PRO A 165 -37.78 -10.63 -15.67
N GLN A 166 -38.84 -10.08 -16.24
CA GLN A 166 -39.84 -10.88 -16.92
C GLN A 166 -39.14 -11.59 -18.07
N GLU A 167 -39.22 -12.93 -18.08
CA GLU A 167 -38.78 -13.73 -19.22
C GLU A 167 -39.49 -13.22 -20.49
N PRO A 168 -38.76 -12.98 -21.59
CA PRO A 168 -39.40 -12.65 -22.85
C PRO A 168 -40.30 -13.82 -23.28
N PRO A 169 -41.47 -13.53 -23.90
CA PRO A 169 -42.40 -14.57 -24.32
C PRO A 169 -41.75 -15.51 -25.33
N ALA A 170 -41.99 -16.81 -25.16
CA ALA A 170 -41.47 -17.88 -26.00
C ALA A 170 -41.78 -17.62 -27.49
N GLU A 171 -40.74 -17.48 -28.30
CA GLU A 171 -40.85 -17.51 -29.76
C GLU A 171 -41.21 -18.93 -30.20
N THR A 172 -42.38 -19.07 -30.82
CA THR A 172 -42.78 -20.31 -31.49
C THR A 172 -42.08 -20.42 -32.84
N ASP A 173 -41.27 -21.46 -32.94
CA ASP A 173 -40.52 -21.96 -34.09
C ASP A 173 -41.39 -22.21 -35.33
N LYS A 174 -41.06 -21.52 -36.44
CA LYS A 174 -41.36 -21.93 -37.82
C LYS A 174 -40.30 -21.33 -38.74
N ASP A 175 -39.25 -22.08 -39.02
CA ASP A 175 -38.97 -22.49 -40.40
C ASP A 175 -37.80 -23.47 -40.48
N LYS A 176 -37.99 -24.48 -41.32
CA LYS A 176 -37.23 -25.73 -41.38
C LYS A 176 -36.34 -25.77 -42.63
N LYS A 177 -35.20 -26.45 -42.49
CA LYS A 177 -34.49 -27.30 -43.47
C LYS A 177 -33.24 -26.68 -44.17
N PRO A 178 -32.24 -27.47 -44.63
CA PRO A 178 -31.84 -28.88 -44.37
C PRO A 178 -30.42 -29.08 -43.81
N GLU A 179 -30.19 -30.30 -43.29
CA GLU A 179 -28.91 -30.94 -42.94
C GLU A 179 -27.96 -31.14 -44.14
N GLU A 180 -26.65 -30.96 -43.87
CA GLU A 180 -25.55 -31.50 -44.68
C GLU A 180 -24.51 -32.21 -43.77
N ASN A 181 -23.95 -33.31 -44.29
CA ASN A 181 -23.17 -34.36 -43.63
C ASN A 181 -21.75 -33.96 -43.13
N ILE A 182 -21.40 -34.44 -41.91
CA ILE A 182 -20.19 -35.14 -41.37
C ILE A 182 -18.90 -35.11 -42.25
N PRO A 183 -17.63 -35.02 -41.74
CA PRO A 183 -17.14 -35.72 -40.54
C PRO A 183 -15.99 -35.15 -39.68
N GLN A 184 -15.79 -35.84 -38.54
CA GLN A 184 -14.69 -35.77 -37.58
C GLN A 184 -13.32 -36.21 -38.15
N THR A 185 -12.23 -35.57 -37.71
CA THR A 185 -10.86 -36.10 -37.51
C THR A 185 -10.13 -35.15 -36.55
N ALA A 186 -9.72 -35.59 -35.34
CA ALA A 186 -8.46 -36.25 -34.97
C ALA A 186 -7.22 -35.32 -34.89
N GLU A 187 -6.67 -35.23 -33.67
CA GLU A 187 -5.29 -34.98 -33.22
C GLU A 187 -4.36 -34.00 -33.96
N LYS A 188 -3.69 -33.12 -33.20
CA LYS A 188 -2.23 -33.25 -32.95
C LYS A 188 -1.74 -32.31 -31.83
N VAL A 189 -1.08 -32.91 -30.85
CA VAL A 189 -0.20 -32.29 -29.85
C VAL A 189 1.11 -31.89 -30.51
N GLU A 190 1.57 -30.64 -30.33
CA GLU A 190 2.94 -30.25 -30.70
C GLU A 190 3.61 -29.50 -29.55
N GLN A 191 4.73 -30.08 -29.08
CA GLN A 191 5.61 -29.60 -28.03
C GLN A 191 6.66 -28.61 -28.58
N GLN A 192 7.29 -27.91 -27.63
CA GLN A 192 8.27 -26.80 -27.69
C GLN A 192 9.46 -26.98 -28.67
N PRO A 193 10.32 -25.94 -28.77
CA PRO A 193 11.64 -26.19 -28.18
C PRO A 193 12.14 -25.09 -27.23
N GLN A 194 12.80 -25.59 -26.17
CA GLN A 194 13.65 -24.85 -25.26
C GLN A 194 14.97 -24.49 -25.94
N THR A 195 15.47 -23.28 -25.70
CA THR A 195 16.83 -22.87 -26.07
C THR A 195 17.75 -23.01 -24.85
N THR A 196 18.69 -23.95 -24.95
CA THR A 196 19.84 -24.12 -24.06
C THR A 196 20.94 -23.12 -24.38
N ILE A 197 21.45 -22.44 -23.35
CA ILE A 197 22.67 -21.61 -23.38
C ILE A 197 23.87 -22.52 -23.04
N PRO A 198 25.01 -22.46 -23.76
CA PRO A 198 26.15 -23.31 -23.50
C PRO A 198 27.09 -22.75 -22.40
N ALA A 199 27.74 -23.69 -21.70
CA ALA A 199 28.69 -23.50 -20.62
C ALA A 199 29.99 -22.82 -21.08
N ALA A 200 30.50 -21.89 -20.26
CA ALA A 200 31.82 -21.30 -20.36
C ALA A 200 32.85 -22.11 -19.56
N GLN A 201 34.05 -22.18 -20.12
CA GLN A 201 35.18 -23.03 -19.75
C GLN A 201 35.88 -22.58 -18.48
N ALA A 202 36.45 -23.55 -17.76
CA ALA A 202 37.42 -23.37 -16.70
C ALA A 202 38.83 -23.65 -17.26
N GLU A 203 39.71 -22.64 -17.26
CA GLU A 203 41.17 -22.79 -17.27
C GLU A 203 41.79 -21.58 -16.56
N ILE A 204 42.30 -21.76 -15.33
CA ILE A 204 43.39 -20.94 -14.79
C ILE A 204 44.41 -21.90 -14.19
N LYS A 205 45.58 -21.92 -14.82
CA LYS A 205 46.81 -22.59 -14.39
C LYS A 205 47.42 -21.88 -13.19
N ALA A 206 48.05 -22.69 -12.35
CA ALA A 206 49.07 -22.29 -11.39
C ALA A 206 50.38 -21.91 -12.13
N GLU A 207 50.93 -20.74 -11.81
CA GLU A 207 52.33 -20.43 -11.43
C GLU A 207 52.50 -18.92 -11.24
#